data_AF-A0A9D9QYE1-F1
#
_entry.id   AF-A0A9D9QYE1-F1
#
_cell.length_a   1.000
_cell.length_b   1.000
_cell.length_c   1.000
_cell.angle_alpha   90.00
_cell.angle_beta   90.00
_cell.angle_gamma   90.00
#
_symmetry.space_group_name_H-M   'P 1'
#
loop_
_entity.id
_entity.type
_entity.pdbx_description
1 polymer ?
#
loop_
_entity_poly.entity_id
_entity_poly.type
_entity_poly.pdbx_seq_one_letter_code
_entity_poly.pdbx_strand_id
1 'polypeptide(L)'
;MSKKIKYQDEPIEAKIIEDFLPSPEQLAFREEGVKVTIALSKKSVKFFKAEAAKHHTQYQRMIRNLIDSYVDAYDKTSAVSNSAATEQE
;
A
#
# COMPACT_ATOMS: atom_id res chain seq x y z
N MET A 1 -29.99 -25.50 22.31
CA MET A 1 -31.26 -24.82 22.02
C MET A 1 -30.96 -23.42 21.50
N SER A 2 -30.96 -23.21 20.18
CA SER A 2 -30.75 -21.90 19.56
C SER A 2 -32.03 -21.08 19.67
N LYS A 3 -31.99 -19.95 20.38
CA LYS A 3 -33.10 -18.98 20.40
C LYS A 3 -33.26 -18.39 19.00
N LYS A 4 -34.46 -18.53 18.41
CA LYS A 4 -34.83 -17.86 17.16
C LYS A 4 -34.97 -16.36 17.44
N ILE A 5 -34.17 -15.54 16.76
CA ILE A 5 -34.29 -14.08 16.79
C ILE A 5 -35.61 -13.73 16.13
N LYS A 6 -36.49 -13.03 16.86
CA LYS A 6 -37.75 -12.49 16.33
C LYS A 6 -37.51 -11.02 16.02
N TYR A 7 -37.47 -10.70 14.74
CA TYR A 7 -37.39 -9.32 14.27
C TYR A 7 -38.77 -8.68 14.39
N GLN A 8 -38.81 -7.41 14.75
CA GLN A 8 -40.01 -6.57 14.78
C GLN A 8 -39.72 -5.31 13.95
N ASP A 9 -40.74 -4.82 13.25
CA ASP A 9 -40.64 -3.66 12.36
C ASP A 9 -40.65 -2.34 13.16
N GLU A 10 -39.59 -2.12 13.94
CA GLU A 10 -39.40 -0.88 14.68
C GLU A 10 -38.80 0.21 13.77
N PRO A 11 -39.16 1.50 13.97
CA PRO A 11 -38.64 2.59 13.16
C PRO A 11 -37.13 2.77 13.40
N ILE A 12 -36.33 2.59 12.34
CA ILE A 12 -34.88 2.74 12.36
C ILE A 12 -34.53 4.18 11.98
N GLU A 13 -33.78 4.88 12.84
CA GLU A 13 -33.16 6.16 12.49
C GLU A 13 -31.92 5.90 11.61
N ALA A 14 -32.12 5.80 10.30
CA ALA A 14 -31.03 5.65 9.34
C ALA A 14 -30.56 7.02 8.83
N LYS A 15 -29.24 7.25 8.85
CA LYS A 15 -28.63 8.38 8.13
C LYS A 15 -28.23 7.92 6.73
N ILE A 16 -28.71 8.63 5.70
CA ILE A 16 -28.32 8.38 4.32
C ILE A 16 -26.87 8.87 4.17
N ILE A 17 -25.97 7.93 3.95
CA ILE A 17 -24.55 8.14 3.68
C ILE A 17 -24.42 8.05 2.16
N GLU A 18 -23.88 9.09 1.51
CA GLU A 18 -23.55 9.03 0.09
C GLU A 18 -22.48 7.95 -0.15
N ASP A 19 -22.52 7.29 -1.29
CA ASP A 19 -21.60 6.18 -1.58
C ASP A 19 -20.16 6.72 -1.74
N PHE A 20 -19.41 6.69 -0.63
CA PHE A 20 -18.02 7.15 -0.56
C PHE A 20 -17.03 6.06 -0.95
N LEU A 21 -17.51 4.83 -1.17
CA LEU A 21 -16.61 3.73 -1.44
C LEU A 21 -16.12 3.87 -2.88
N PRO A 22 -14.80 3.97 -3.09
CA PRO A 22 -14.27 3.88 -4.44
C PRO A 22 -14.72 2.56 -5.06
N SER A 23 -15.03 2.60 -6.34
CA SER A 23 -15.47 1.40 -7.07
C SER A 23 -14.47 0.25 -6.84
N PRO A 24 -14.92 -1.02 -6.86
CA PRO A 24 -14.02 -2.17 -6.64
C PRO A 24 -12.78 -2.16 -7.54
N GLU A 25 -12.88 -1.58 -8.74
CA GLU A 25 -11.77 -1.39 -9.68
C GLU A 25 -10.74 -0.36 -9.19
N GLN A 26 -11.18 0.73 -8.58
CA GLN A 26 -10.32 1.74 -7.95
C GLN A 26 -9.68 1.23 -6.65
N LEU A 27 -10.36 0.33 -5.93
CA LEU A 27 -9.78 -0.39 -4.78
C LEU A 27 -8.72 -1.41 -5.22
N ALA A 28 -8.85 -1.95 -6.43
CA ALA A 28 -7.93 -2.93 -7.01
C ALA A 28 -6.80 -2.27 -7.82
N PHE A 29 -6.30 -1.11 -7.39
CA PHE A 29 -5.13 -0.49 -8.01
C PHE A 29 -3.95 -1.47 -8.02
N ARG A 30 -3.61 -1.99 -9.20
CA ARG A 30 -2.45 -2.84 -9.40
C ARG A 30 -1.33 -1.96 -9.95
N GLU A 31 -0.27 -1.80 -9.17
CA GLU A 31 0.94 -1.14 -9.66
C GLU A 31 1.47 -1.86 -10.91
N GLU A 32 1.77 -1.09 -11.95
CA GLU A 32 2.39 -1.61 -13.18
C GLU A 32 3.82 -2.08 -12.87
N GLY A 33 3.99 -3.40 -12.73
CA GLY A 33 5.28 -4.00 -12.39
C GLY A 33 6.16 -4.27 -13.60
N VAL A 34 7.32 -3.62 -13.69
CA VAL A 34 8.37 -3.97 -14.66
C VAL A 34 9.26 -5.07 -14.08
N LYS A 35 9.38 -6.20 -14.79
CA LYS A 35 10.25 -7.30 -14.37
C LYS A 35 11.69 -7.06 -14.83
N VAL A 36 12.59 -6.92 -13.87
CA VAL A 36 14.04 -6.83 -14.10
C VAL A 36 14.77 -8.00 -13.45
N THR A 37 15.92 -8.39 -14.02
CA THR A 37 16.80 -9.40 -13.41
C THR A 37 18.00 -8.69 -12.80
N ILE A 38 18.16 -8.78 -11.48
CA ILE A 38 19.27 -8.16 -10.73
C ILE A 38 19.98 -9.22 -9.88
N ALA A 39 21.31 -9.12 -9.77
CA ALA A 39 22.08 -9.97 -8.89
C ALA A 39 22.11 -9.39 -7.47
N LEU A 40 21.67 -10.17 -6.48
CA LEU A 40 21.70 -9.79 -5.06
C LEU A 40 22.73 -10.64 -4.31
N SER A 41 23.31 -10.06 -3.25
CA SER A 41 24.25 -10.79 -2.40
C SER A 41 23.58 -11.95 -1.65
N LYS A 42 24.31 -13.05 -1.41
CA LYS A 42 23.84 -14.15 -0.53
C LYS A 42 23.47 -13.64 0.87
N LYS A 43 24.25 -12.65 1.36
CA LYS A 43 23.94 -11.68 2.41
C LYS A 43 22.45 -11.37 2.53
N SER A 44 22.04 -10.53 1.59
CA SER A 44 20.72 -9.89 1.55
C SER A 44 19.61 -10.92 1.38
N VAL A 45 19.78 -11.90 0.49
CA VAL A 45 18.75 -12.91 0.23
C VAL A 45 18.44 -13.74 1.47
N LYS A 46 19.46 -14.13 2.26
CA LYS A 46 19.24 -14.86 3.51
C LYS A 46 18.45 -14.04 4.53
N PHE A 47 18.78 -12.76 4.67
CA PHE A 47 18.08 -11.85 5.57
C PHE A 47 16.59 -11.74 5.23
N PHE A 48 16.26 -11.43 3.98
CA PHE A 48 14.86 -11.27 3.57
C PHE A 48 14.07 -12.58 3.64
N LYS A 49 14.69 -13.73 3.38
CA LYS A 49 14.01 -15.03 3.57
C LYS A 49 13.64 -15.28 5.03
N ALA A 50 14.54 -14.94 5.96
CA ALA A 50 14.29 -15.10 7.39
C ALA A 50 13.17 -14.17 7.88
N GLU A 51 13.19 -12.89 7.49
CA GLU A 51 12.14 -11.94 7.87
C GLU A 51 10.79 -12.27 7.22
N ALA A 52 10.79 -12.68 5.95
CA ALA A 52 9.57 -13.06 5.25
C ALA A 52 8.85 -14.24 5.92
N ALA A 53 9.60 -15.20 6.46
CA ALA A 53 9.05 -16.32 7.21
C ALA A 53 8.38 -15.88 8.52
N LYS A 54 8.95 -14.89 9.23
CA LYS A 54 8.36 -14.33 10.46
C LYS A 54 7.08 -13.56 10.20
N HIS A 55 7.04 -12.83 9.09
CA HIS A 55 5.92 -11.95 8.73
C HIS A 55 4.89 -12.60 7.80
N HIS A 56 4.98 -13.92 7.56
CA HIS A 56 4.09 -14.68 6.67
C HIS A 56 3.88 -14.03 5.30
N THR A 57 4.97 -13.53 4.71
CA THR A 57 4.96 -12.82 3.42
C THR A 57 6.00 -13.39 2.46
N GLN A 58 6.01 -12.91 1.22
CA GLN A 58 7.02 -13.29 0.23
C GLN A 58 8.24 -12.37 0.34
N TYR A 59 9.45 -12.93 0.36
CA TYR A 59 10.69 -12.15 0.48
C TYR A 59 10.86 -11.15 -0.68
N GLN A 60 10.34 -11.47 -1.86
CA GLN A 60 10.34 -10.58 -3.03
C GLN A 60 9.53 -9.31 -2.76
N ARG A 61 8.42 -9.41 -2.02
CA ARG A 61 7.60 -8.25 -1.65
C ARG A 61 8.36 -7.30 -0.74
N MET A 62 9.11 -7.85 0.22
CA MET A 62 9.95 -7.05 1.11
C MET A 62 11.06 -6.32 0.34
N ILE A 63 11.68 -6.98 -0.63
CA ILE A 63 12.70 -6.36 -1.49
C ILE A 63 12.10 -5.22 -2.32
N ARG A 64 10.93 -5.45 -2.94
CA ARG A 64 10.24 -4.43 -3.73
C ARG A 64 9.94 -3.19 -2.89
N ASN A 65 9.27 -3.37 -1.75
CA ASN A 65 8.91 -2.26 -0.86
C ASN A 65 10.13 -1.49 -0.35
N LEU A 66 11.28 -2.15 -0.14
CA LEU A 66 12.51 -1.46 0.25
C LEU A 66 13.04 -0.56 -0.87
N ILE A 67 12.99 -1.02 -2.12
CA ILE A 67 13.40 -0.23 -3.28
C ILE A 67 12.45 0.95 -3.48
N ASP A 68 11.15 0.71 -3.39
CA ASP A 68 10.13 1.77 -3.53
C ASP A 68 10.31 2.83 -2.44
N SER A 69 10.45 2.42 -1.18
CA SER A 69 10.71 3.33 -0.06
C SER A 69 12.02 4.10 -0.20
N TYR A 70 13.04 3.50 -0.82
CA TYR A 70 14.29 4.20 -1.12
C TYR A 70 14.04 5.29 -2.18
N VAL A 71 13.35 4.97 -3.28
CA VAL A 71 13.03 5.94 -4.32
C VAL A 71 12.18 7.09 -3.76
N ASP A 72 11.13 6.80 -2.99
CA ASP A 72 10.26 7.81 -2.36
C ASP A 72 11.03 8.79 -1.48
N ALA A 73 12.07 8.32 -0.78
CA ALA A 73 12.91 9.16 0.06
C ALA A 73 13.77 10.13 -0.76
N TYR A 74 14.24 9.71 -1.94
CA TYR A 74 15.07 10.53 -2.82
C TYR A 74 14.25 11.39 -3.78
N ASP A 75 13.03 11.00 -4.13
CA ASP A 75 12.16 11.80 -4.99
C ASP A 75 11.62 13.03 -4.23
N LYS A 76 11.38 12.90 -2.92
CA LYS A 76 11.04 14.06 -2.08
C LYS A 76 12.16 15.10 -2.00
N THR A 77 13.43 14.70 -2.14
CA THR A 77 14.53 15.66 -2.12
C THR A 77 14.71 16.41 -3.44
N SER A 78 14.20 15.88 -4.56
CA SER A 78 14.30 16.52 -5.89
C SER A 78 13.25 17.62 -6.09
N ALA A 79 12.10 17.53 -5.43
CA ALA A 79 11.04 18.55 -5.49
C ALA A 79 11.40 19.84 -4.72
N VAL A 80 12.22 19.75 -3.67
CA VAL A 80 12.59 20.91 -2.82
C VAL A 80 13.63 21.82 -3.50
N SER A 81 14.41 21.33 -4.47
CA SER A 81 15.41 22.14 -5.17
C SER A 81 14.86 23.01 -6.31
N ASN A 82 13.62 22.82 -6.75
CA ASN A 82 13.04 23.56 -7.88
C ASN A 82 12.15 24.75 -7.49
N SER A 83 11.86 24.96 -6.20
CA SER A 83 11.04 26.10 -5.73
C SER A 83 11.85 27.32 -5.26
N ALA A 84 13.18 27.30 -5.39
CA ALA A 84 14.06 28.40 -4.96
C ALA A 84 14.49 29.34 -6.10
N ALA A 85 13.96 29.18 -7.32
CA ALA A 85 14.34 29.99 -8.48
C ALA A 85 13.12 30.54 -9.23
N THR A 86 12.26 31.30 -8.55
CA THR A 86 11.34 32.25 -9.21
C THR A 86 11.02 33.42 -8.28
N GLU A 87 12.04 34.22 -7.98
CA GLU A 87 11.88 35.64 -7.62
C GLU A 87 13.07 36.38 -8.24
N GLN A 88 12.87 36.92 -9.45
CA GLN A 88 13.57 38.07 -10.06
C GLN A 88 13.25 38.12 -11.58
N GLU A 89 12.19 38.84 -11.95
CA GLU A 89 12.24 40.10 -12.72
C GLU A 89 10.83 40.71 -12.86
#